data_AF-A0A357KTF8-F1
#
_entry.id   AF-A0A357KTF8-F1
#
_cell.length_a   1.000
_cell.length_b   1.000
_cell.length_c   1.000
_cell.angle_alpha   90.00
_cell.angle_beta   90.00
_cell.angle_gamma   90.00
#
_symmetry.space_group_name_H-M   'P 1'
#
loop_
_entity.id
_entity.type
_entity.pdbx_description
1 polymer ?
#
loop_
_entity_poly.entity_id
_entity_poly.type
_entity_poly.pdbx_seq_one_letter_code
_entity_poly.pdbx_strand_id
1 'polypeptide(L)' 'MSDSIYAFHISSLNAALGDWKQEQLDAYPHQAELIETVALAMADFMQSEHVVTHKMLVERPPQKVR' A
#
# COMPACT_ATOMS: atom_id res chain seq x y z
N MET A 1 -3.40 23.54 -4.94
CA MET A 1 -2.41 22.44 -4.90
C MET A 1 -2.58 21.67 -6.21
N SER A 2 -1.50 21.33 -6.90
CA SER A 2 -1.56 20.54 -8.13
C SER A 2 -1.90 19.09 -7.82
N ASP A 3 -2.86 18.52 -8.55
CA ASP A 3 -3.17 17.09 -8.46
C ASP A 3 -1.91 16.29 -8.82
N SER A 4 -1.42 15.51 -7.86
CA SER A 4 -0.19 14.72 -8.00
C SER A 4 -0.57 13.24 -8.11
N ILE A 5 -0.13 12.59 -9.18
CA ILE A 5 -0.33 11.14 -9.39
C ILE A 5 0.94 10.43 -8.94
N TYR A 6 0.81 9.50 -8.00
CA TYR A 6 1.89 8.62 -7.57
C TYR A 6 1.62 7.21 -8.09
N ALA A 7 2.55 6.66 -8.88
CA ALA A 7 2.48 5.30 -9.39
C ALA A 7 3.65 4.50 -8.81
N PHE A 8 3.36 3.37 -8.19
CA PHE A 8 4.34 2.48 -7.59
C PHE A 8 3.94 1.02 -7.79
N HIS A 9 4.92 0.13 -7.76
CA HIS A 9 4.65 -1.30 -7.71
C HIS A 9 4.06 -1.66 -6.34
N ILE A 10 3.13 -2.64 -6.32
CA ILE A 10 2.54 -3.11 -5.06
C ILE A 10 3.59 -3.65 -4.09
N SER A 11 4.68 -4.23 -4.60
CA SER A 11 5.82 -4.65 -3.78
C SER A 11 6.52 -3.49 -3.09
N SER A 12 6.68 -2.35 -3.77
CA SER A 12 7.26 -1.14 -3.18
C SER A 12 6.36 -0.54 -2.10
N LEU A 13 5.04 -0.57 -2.32
CA LEU A 13 4.08 -0.15 -1.31
C LEU A 13 4.13 -1.04 -0.06
N ASN A 14 4.14 -2.36 -0.24
CA ASN A 14 4.19 -3.31 0.86
C ASN A 14 5.48 -3.17 1.67
N ALA A 15 6.61 -2.90 1.01
CA ALA A 15 7.86 -2.59 1.69
C ALA A 15 7.75 -1.31 2.53
N ALA A 16 7.27 -0.22 1.93
CA ALA A 16 7.09 1.05 2.64
C ALA A 16 6.12 0.94 3.83
N LEU A 17 5.05 0.16 3.70
CA LEU A 17 4.10 -0.10 4.80
C LEU A 17 4.75 -0.92 5.92
N GLY A 18 5.63 -1.87 5.58
CA GLY A 18 6.41 -2.64 6.53
C GLY A 18 7.39 -1.78 7.31
N ASP A 19 8.15 -0.93 6.61
CA ASP A 19 9.11 0.00 7.20
C ASP A 19 8.39 0.98 8.14
N TRP A 20 7.31 1.60 7.67
CA TRP A 20 6.47 2.49 8.50
C TRP A 20 5.93 1.77 9.74
N LYS A 21 5.42 0.54 9.59
CA LYS A 21 4.91 -0.24 10.73
C LYS A 21 6.00 -0.44 11.79
N GLN A 22 7.22 -0.80 11.38
CA GLN A 22 8.32 -1.01 12.32
C GLN A 22 8.68 0.28 13.06
N GLU A 23 8.78 1.41 12.34
CA GLU A 23 9.02 2.72 12.96
C GLU A 23 7.94 3.08 13.99
N GLN A 24 6.67 2.78 13.70
CA GLN A 24 5.58 3.02 14.65
C GLN A 24 5.65 2.10 15.87
N LEU A 25 5.99 0.82 15.70
CA LEU A 25 6.16 -0.12 16.81
C LEU A 25 7.31 0.29 17.73
N ASP A 26 8.41 0.79 17.15
CA ASP A 26 9.56 1.27 17.91
C ASP A 26 9.21 2.55 18.70
N ALA A 27 8.43 3.46 18.11
CA ALA A 27 8.02 4.71 18.75
C ALA A 27 6.89 4.54 19.77
N TYR A 28 5.96 3.62 19.53
CA TYR A 28 4.72 3.46 20.29
C TYR A 28 4.44 1.98 20.65
N PRO A 29 5.33 1.31 21.40
CA PRO A 29 5.20 -0.12 21.70
C PRO A 29 3.92 -0.46 22.49
N HIS A 30 3.36 0.50 23.23
CA HIS A 30 2.10 0.33 23.96
C HIS A 30 0.86 0.28 23.05
N GLN A 31 0.99 0.57 21.76
CA GLN A 31 -0.09 0.52 20.76
C GLN A 31 0.12 -0.59 19.72
N ALA A 32 0.97 -1.58 20.01
CA ALA A 32 1.38 -2.59 19.02
C ALA A 32 0.20 -3.25 18.28
N GLU A 33 -0.82 -3.71 19.02
CA GLU A 33 -2.01 -4.36 18.44
C GLU A 33 -2.77 -3.44 17.46
N LEU A 34 -2.91 -2.15 17.82
CA LEU A 34 -3.55 -1.17 16.95
C LEU A 34 -2.73 -0.94 15.68
N ILE A 35 -1.42 -0.77 15.82
CA ILE A 35 -0.50 -0.55 14.70
C ILE A 35 -0.52 -1.73 13.73
N GLU A 36 -0.48 -2.96 14.25
CA GLU A 36 -0.57 -4.18 13.45
C GLU A 36 -1.90 -4.28 12.70
N THR A 37 -3.01 -4.01 13.40
CA THR A 37 -4.35 -4.03 12.80
C THR A 37 -4.49 -3.00 11.68
N VAL A 38 -3.98 -1.78 11.90
CA VAL A 38 -4.03 -0.71 10.88
C VAL A 38 -3.17 -1.09 9.68
N ALA A 39 -1.95 -1.59 9.89
CA ALA A 39 -1.09 -2.02 8.79
C ALA A 39 -1.74 -3.14 7.97
N LEU A 40 -2.41 -4.09 8.63
CA LEU A 40 -3.16 -5.15 7.94
C LEU A 40 -4.31 -4.57 7.11
N ALA A 41 -5.14 -3.71 7.71
CA ALA A 41 -6.28 -3.10 7.02
C ALA A 41 -5.85 -2.27 5.80
N MET A 42 -4.72 -1.56 5.89
CA MET A 42 -4.14 -0.82 4.77
C MET A 42 -3.68 -1.76 3.65
N ALA A 43 -3.01 -2.87 3.99
CA ALA A 43 -2.58 -3.86 3.00
C ALA A 43 -3.77 -4.51 2.29
N ASP A 44 -4.84 -4.83 3.02
CA ASP A 44 -6.07 -5.40 2.48
C ASP A 44 -6.79 -4.40 1.57
N PHE A 45 -6.90 -3.14 1.98
CA PHE A 45 -7.51 -2.10 1.15
C PHE A 45 -6.78 -1.94 -0.18
N MET A 46 -5.45 -1.90 -0.16
CA MET A 46 -4.62 -1.72 -1.35
C MET A 46 -4.67 -2.90 -2.32
N GLN A 47 -5.09 -4.07 -1.84
CA GLN A 47 -5.32 -5.28 -2.64
C GLN A 47 -6.80 -5.49 -2.99
N SER A 48 -7.69 -4.65 -2.50
CA SER A 48 -9.13 -4.81 -2.69
C SER A 48 -9.58 -4.49 -4.11
N GLU A 49 -10.72 -5.07 -4.52
CA GLU A 49 -11.38 -4.75 -5.78
C GLU A 49 -11.78 -3.26 -5.87
N HIS A 50 -11.94 -2.58 -4.73
CA HIS A 50 -12.25 -1.14 -4.72
C HIS A 50 -11.12 -0.31 -5.31
N VAL A 51 -9.86 -0.67 -5.05
CA VAL A 51 -8.68 0.01 -5.59
C VAL A 51 -8.55 -0.22 -7.10
N VAL A 52 -8.88 -1.43 -7.57
CA VAL A 52 -8.97 -1.75 -9.01
C VAL A 52 -10.10 -0.97 -9.68
N THR A 53 -11.31 -1.05 -9.13
CA THR A 53 -12.55 -0.48 -9.69
C THR A 53 -12.48 1.04 -9.82
N HIS A 54 -11.86 1.72 -8.85
CA HIS A 54 -11.69 3.17 -8.88
C HIS A 54 -10.44 3.61 -9.63
N LYS A 55 -9.82 2.72 -10.43
CA LYS A 55 -8.66 3.01 -11.29
C LYS A 55 -7.47 3.62 -10.53
N MET A 56 -7.30 3.19 -9.28
CA MET A 56 -6.14 3.59 -8.46
C MET A 56 -4.89 2.76 -8.78
N LEU A 57 -4.99 1.81 -9.72
CA LEU A 57 -3.89 1.00 -10.23
C LEU A 57 -3.62 1.32 -11.70
N VAL A 58 -2.34 1.29 -12.06
CA VAL A 58 -1.89 1.30 -13.45
C VAL A 58 -1.50 -0.12 -13.83
N GLU A 59 -2.33 -0.78 -14.62
CA GLU A 59 -2.03 -2.12 -15.12
C GLU A 59 -0.95 -2.06 -16.21
N ARG A 60 0.02 -2.99 -16.16
CA ARG A 60 1.00 -3.12 -17.24
C ARG A 60 0.27 -3.62 -18.49
N PRO A 61 0.34 -2.91 -19.63
CA PRO A 61 -0.30 -3.40 -20.84
C PRO A 61 0.29 -4.76 -21.23
N PRO A 62 -0.53 -5.70 -21.77
CA PRO A 62 -0.06 -7.02 -22.15
C PRO A 62 1.11 -6.90 -23.13
N GLN A 63 2.20 -7.60 -22.82
CA GLN A 63 3.39 -7.61 -23.67
C GLN A 63 3.01 -8.32 -24.97
N LYS A 64 2.93 -7.58 -26.09
CA LYS A 64 2.72 -8.18 -27.41
C LYS A 64 3.93 -9.06 -27.73
N VAL A 65 3.76 -10.37 -27.60
CA VAL A 65 4.70 -11.36 -28.14
C VAL A 65 4.70 -11.17 -29.66
N ARG A 66 5.86 -10.78 -30.21
CA ARG A 66 6.08 -10.73 -31.65
C ARG A 66 6.50 -12.09 -32.15
#